data_AF-A0A258AP59-F1
#
_entry.id   AF-A0A258AP59-F1
#
_cell.length_a   1.000
_cell.length_b   1.000
_cell.length_c   1.000
_cell.angle_alpha   90.00
_cell.angle_beta   90.00
_cell.angle_gamma   90.00
#
_symmetry.space_group_name_H-M   'P 1'
#
loop_
_entity.id
_entity.type
_entity.pdbx_description
1 polymer ?
#
loop_
_entity_poly.entity_id
_entity_poly.type
_entity_poly.pdbx_seq_one_letter_code
_entity_poly.pdbx_strand_id
1 'polypeptide(L)'
;MQRMRQRRGFTLVEMAIVLVIVGLLIGGILAAQSMISTSRINAQVRQLQQFDIATQQYIGSFNVLPGESGYRAKGVYWTGAMYGNHKLDVACCANPGGDNRLGLSEASFFFSDLHEAGYISENYVATFGPNNNGSYYLQPPFGIGSMLPLVKLSGAGAGVIPVSNGSGQIFWFLAQPNQPFDFNYQYYGGNYVKPIDAAALDSKMDDGLPTSGNIIAVNIAPGIASADSDYLPLPVAADDGTCISGGKYNSSLSSPQCNILVKASVY
;
A
#
# COMPACT_ATOMS: atom_id res chain seq x y z
N MET A 1 -52.44 5.91 55.70
CA MET A 1 -51.72 4.62 55.75
C MET A 1 -50.99 4.42 54.42
N GLN A 2 -49.66 4.54 54.39
CA GLN A 2 -48.86 4.32 53.18
C GLN A 2 -48.64 2.81 52.97
N ARG A 3 -49.15 2.26 51.86
CA ARG A 3 -48.87 0.87 51.45
C ARG A 3 -47.38 0.74 51.09
N MET A 4 -46.63 -0.07 51.83
CA MET A 4 -45.28 -0.46 51.43
C MET A 4 -45.36 -1.31 50.16
N ARG A 5 -44.80 -0.79 49.06
CA ARG A 5 -44.74 -1.45 47.76
C ARG A 5 -43.64 -2.52 47.81
N GLN A 6 -44.01 -3.80 47.77
CA GLN A 6 -43.06 -4.91 47.71
C GLN A 6 -42.20 -4.78 46.44
N ARG A 7 -40.89 -4.56 46.62
CA ARG A 7 -39.92 -4.59 45.51
C ARG A 7 -39.71 -6.06 45.12
N ARG A 8 -40.21 -6.46 43.95
CA ARG A 8 -39.91 -7.77 43.36
C ARG A 8 -38.43 -7.78 42.95
N GLY A 9 -37.64 -8.65 43.56
CA GLY A 9 -36.25 -8.91 43.15
C GLY A 9 -36.22 -9.73 41.86
N PHE A 10 -35.15 -9.60 41.08
CA PHE A 10 -34.91 -10.43 39.91
C PHE A 10 -34.70 -11.89 40.33
N THR A 11 -35.23 -12.82 39.54
CA THR A 11 -35.04 -14.25 39.76
C THR A 11 -33.65 -14.69 39.28
N LEU A 12 -33.10 -15.73 39.91
CA LEU A 12 -31.81 -16.30 39.50
C LEU A 12 -31.86 -16.80 38.04
N VAL A 13 -33.00 -17.34 37.61
CA VAL A 13 -33.23 -17.82 36.25
C VAL A 13 -33.19 -16.67 35.23
N GLU A 14 -33.77 -15.51 35.55
CA GLU A 14 -33.73 -14.33 34.68
C GLU A 14 -32.29 -13.87 34.44
N MET A 15 -31.45 -13.85 35.49
CA MET A 15 -30.04 -13.46 35.33
C MET A 15 -29.21 -14.54 34.62
N ALA A 16 -29.53 -15.82 34.81
CA ALA A 16 -28.83 -16.92 34.12
C ALA A 16 -29.03 -16.86 32.60
N ILE A 17 -30.25 -16.63 32.11
CA ILE A 17 -30.52 -16.52 30.67
C ILE A 17 -29.82 -15.29 30.08
N VAL A 18 -29.81 -14.16 30.80
CA VAL A 18 -29.12 -12.95 30.36
C VAL A 18 -27.62 -13.19 30.19
N LEU A 19 -26.96 -13.86 31.15
CA LEU A 19 -25.53 -14.18 31.03
C LEU A 19 -25.23 -15.13 29.88
N VAL A 20 -26.10 -16.10 29.61
CA VAL A 20 -25.97 -17.00 28.45
C VAL A 20 -26.07 -16.20 27.14
N ILE A 21 -27.07 -15.33 27.01
CA ILE A 21 -27.24 -14.51 25.81
C ILE A 21 -26.02 -13.60 25.61
N VAL A 22 -25.56 -12.91 26.66
CA VAL A 22 -24.36 -12.04 26.57
C VAL A 22 -23.12 -12.85 26.21
N GLY A 23 -22.92 -14.04 26.78
CA GLY A 23 -21.81 -14.92 26.46
C GLY A 23 -21.82 -15.37 24.99
N LEU A 24 -22.99 -15.76 24.47
CA LEU A 24 -23.15 -16.14 23.07
C LEU A 24 -22.90 -14.95 22.12
N LEU A 25 -23.37 -13.76 22.48
CA LEU A 25 -23.16 -12.55 21.68
C LEU A 25 -21.67 -12.16 21.62
N ILE A 26 -20.96 -12.19 22.75
CA ILE A 26 -19.52 -11.89 22.80
C ILE A 26 -18.74 -12.93 21.98
N GLY A 27 -19.04 -14.22 22.13
CA GLY A 27 -18.43 -15.29 21.34
C GLY A 27 -18.66 -15.11 19.83
N GLY A 28 -19.88 -14.75 19.43
CA GLY A 28 -20.23 -14.48 18.04
C GLY A 28 -19.48 -13.29 17.45
N ILE A 29 -19.32 -12.19 18.20
CA ILE A 29 -18.60 -11.00 17.75
C ILE A 29 -17.12 -11.30 17.53
N LEU A 30 -16.46 -12.02 18.44
CA LEU A 30 -15.05 -12.37 18.30
C LEU A 30 -14.79 -13.26 17.07
N ALA A 31 -15.67 -14.24 16.82
CA ALA A 31 -15.59 -15.07 15.62
C ALA A 31 -15.78 -14.23 14.34
N ALA A 32 -16.77 -13.33 14.33
CA ALA A 32 -17.01 -12.45 13.19
C ALA A 32 -15.82 -11.51 12.91
N GLN A 33 -15.19 -10.96 13.95
CA GLN A 33 -14.00 -10.10 13.80
C GLN A 33 -12.81 -10.83 13.18
N SER A 34 -12.57 -12.08 13.61
CA SER A 34 -11.51 -12.92 13.03
C SER A 34 -11.79 -13.21 11.55
N MET A 35 -13.03 -13.58 11.20
CA MET A 35 -13.43 -13.81 9.81
C MET A 35 -13.24 -12.58 8.92
N ILE A 36 -13.56 -11.39 9.43
CA ILE A 36 -13.34 -10.12 8.71
C ILE A 36 -11.84 -9.87 8.46
N SER A 37 -10.99 -10.08 9.48
CA SER A 37 -9.52 -9.94 9.32
C SER A 37 -8.98 -10.90 8.25
N THR A 38 -9.33 -12.18 8.32
CA THR A 38 -8.93 -13.18 7.30
C THR A 38 -9.45 -12.81 5.91
N SER A 39 -10.67 -12.29 5.81
CA SER A 39 -11.26 -11.86 4.53
C SER A 39 -10.50 -10.69 3.91
N ARG A 40 -10.04 -9.73 4.72
CA ARG A 40 -9.20 -8.60 4.26
C ARG A 40 -7.84 -9.09 3.76
N ILE A 41 -7.20 -10.00 4.48
CA ILE A 41 -5.92 -10.61 4.06
C ILE A 41 -6.11 -11.30 2.71
N ASN A 42 -7.11 -12.17 2.58
CA ASN A 42 -7.41 -12.85 1.33
C ASN A 42 -7.75 -11.88 0.18
N ALA A 43 -8.39 -10.74 0.48
CA ALA A 43 -8.68 -9.71 -0.51
C ALA A 43 -7.40 -8.99 -0.98
N GLN A 44 -6.45 -8.75 -0.08
CA GLN A 44 -5.14 -8.19 -0.44
C GLN A 44 -4.34 -9.16 -1.31
N VAL A 45 -4.27 -10.44 -0.92
CA VAL A 45 -3.57 -11.47 -1.70
C VAL A 45 -4.09 -11.51 -3.15
N ARG A 46 -5.42 -11.56 -3.32
CA ARG A 46 -6.04 -11.55 -4.66
C ARG A 46 -5.73 -10.28 -5.45
N GLN A 47 -5.71 -9.12 -4.78
CA GLN A 47 -5.37 -7.86 -5.43
C GLN A 47 -3.94 -7.87 -5.99
N LEU A 48 -2.97 -8.35 -5.20
CA LEU A 48 -1.57 -8.44 -5.64
C LEU A 48 -1.41 -9.42 -6.81
N GLN A 49 -2.06 -10.59 -6.74
CA GLN A 49 -2.06 -11.56 -7.83
C GLN A 49 -2.69 -11.02 -9.12
N GLN A 50 -3.77 -10.24 -9.00
CA GLN A 50 -4.40 -9.58 -10.15
C GLN A 50 -3.43 -8.59 -10.80
N PHE A 51 -2.69 -7.82 -10.01
CA PHE A 51 -1.70 -6.88 -10.53
C PHE A 51 -0.49 -7.58 -11.15
N ASP A 52 -0.01 -8.68 -10.58
CA ASP A 52 1.03 -9.52 -11.19
C ASP A 52 0.61 -9.99 -12.59
N ILE A 53 -0.60 -10.54 -12.72
CA ILE A 53 -1.13 -11.05 -13.99
C ILE A 53 -1.30 -9.90 -15.00
N ALA A 54 -1.93 -8.79 -14.60
CA ALA A 54 -2.16 -7.65 -15.47
C ALA A 54 -0.83 -7.06 -15.99
N THR A 55 0.17 -6.97 -15.11
CA THR A 55 1.51 -6.47 -15.44
C THR A 55 2.20 -7.38 -16.45
N GLN A 56 2.18 -8.70 -16.24
CA GLN A 56 2.76 -9.66 -17.19
C GLN A 56 2.09 -9.61 -18.56
N GLN A 57 0.76 -9.50 -18.60
CA GLN A 57 0.01 -9.42 -19.87
C GLN A 57 0.33 -8.13 -20.63
N TYR A 58 0.49 -7.02 -19.91
CA TYR A 58 0.90 -5.75 -20.48
C TYR A 58 2.31 -5.84 -21.07
N ILE A 59 3.29 -6.34 -20.30
CA ILE A 59 4.66 -6.52 -20.78
C ILE A 59 4.69 -7.43 -22.00
N GLY A 60 3.93 -8.53 -21.98
CA GLY A 60 3.84 -9.45 -23.13
C GLY A 60 3.26 -8.83 -24.40
N SER A 61 2.47 -7.77 -24.28
CA SER A 61 1.78 -7.12 -25.40
C SER A 61 2.49 -5.86 -25.90
N PHE A 62 3.12 -5.11 -25.00
CA PHE A 62 3.74 -3.81 -25.30
C PHE A 62 5.27 -3.83 -25.22
N ASN A 63 5.88 -4.89 -24.65
CA ASN A 63 7.33 -5.04 -24.45
C ASN A 63 7.98 -3.82 -23.76
N VAL A 64 7.25 -3.26 -22.79
CA VAL A 64 7.64 -2.19 -21.87
C VAL A 64 6.87 -2.37 -20.57
N LEU A 65 7.33 -1.77 -19.46
CA LEU A 65 6.55 -1.77 -18.24
C LEU A 65 5.32 -0.83 -18.35
N PRO A 66 4.22 -1.11 -17.63
CA PRO A 66 3.15 -0.14 -17.48
C PRO A 66 3.70 1.16 -16.87
N GLY A 67 3.31 2.31 -17.41
CA GLY A 67 3.84 3.62 -17.03
C GLY A 67 5.00 4.10 -17.91
N GLU A 68 5.72 3.19 -18.58
CA GLU A 68 6.76 3.52 -19.57
C GLU A 68 6.18 3.74 -20.98
N SER A 69 4.88 3.53 -21.18
CA SER A 69 4.30 3.75 -22.50
C SER A 69 4.26 5.25 -22.79
N GLY A 70 5.19 5.71 -23.63
CA GLY A 70 5.25 7.11 -24.09
C GLY A 70 4.00 7.60 -24.83
N TYR A 71 2.94 6.78 -24.91
CA TYR A 71 1.65 7.11 -25.50
C TYR A 71 0.91 8.25 -24.79
N ARG A 72 1.09 8.41 -23.48
CA ARG A 72 0.42 9.46 -22.70
C ARG A 72 1.20 10.75 -22.54
N ALA A 73 2.45 10.79 -23.01
CA ALA A 73 3.29 11.99 -22.97
C ALA A 73 3.31 12.76 -24.30
N LYS A 74 2.22 12.75 -25.09
CA LYS A 74 2.05 13.71 -26.20
C LYS A 74 1.76 15.11 -25.66
N GLY A 75 2.76 15.75 -25.05
CA GLY A 75 2.72 17.11 -24.53
C GLY A 75 3.48 17.34 -23.21
N VAL A 76 3.84 16.27 -22.51
CA VAL A 76 4.56 16.32 -21.23
C VAL A 76 5.92 15.63 -21.41
N TYR A 77 6.74 16.20 -22.29
CA TYR A 77 8.12 15.76 -22.49
C TYR A 77 8.98 16.32 -21.36
N TRP A 78 9.18 15.55 -20.29
CA TRP A 78 10.22 15.86 -19.32
C TRP A 78 11.44 15.01 -19.62
N THR A 79 12.57 15.70 -19.79
CA THR A 79 13.90 15.14 -19.95
C THR A 79 14.33 14.50 -18.62
N GLY A 80 14.00 13.23 -18.41
CA GLY A 80 14.41 12.52 -17.19
C GLY A 80 13.79 11.13 -17.00
N ALA A 81 12.53 10.92 -17.41
CA ALA A 81 11.95 9.56 -17.48
C ALA A 81 12.49 8.86 -18.73
N MET A 82 13.17 7.73 -18.55
CA MET A 82 13.80 6.97 -19.61
C MET A 82 12.83 5.89 -20.13
N TYR A 83 11.88 6.29 -20.97
CA TYR A 83 10.91 5.35 -21.56
C TYR A 83 11.57 4.10 -22.16
N GLY A 84 11.06 2.92 -21.81
CA GLY A 84 11.48 1.64 -22.39
C GLY A 84 12.77 1.07 -21.80
N ASN A 85 13.28 1.64 -20.71
CA ASN A 85 14.42 1.10 -19.96
C ASN A 85 14.06 -0.12 -19.09
N HIS A 86 12.78 -0.52 -19.05
CA HIS A 86 12.24 -1.63 -18.27
C HIS A 86 12.43 -1.47 -16.76
N LYS A 87 12.33 -0.24 -16.26
CA LYS A 87 12.42 0.10 -14.85
C LYS A 87 11.52 1.29 -14.56
N LEU A 88 10.79 1.23 -13.46
CA LEU A 88 9.94 2.31 -12.98
C LEU A 88 10.78 3.44 -12.41
N ASP A 89 11.03 4.44 -13.25
CA ASP A 89 11.75 5.64 -12.91
C ASP A 89 10.91 6.53 -11.99
N VAL A 90 11.54 6.96 -10.90
CA VAL A 90 11.07 8.11 -10.16
C VAL A 90 11.77 9.30 -10.79
N ALA A 91 11.07 10.06 -11.65
CA ALA A 91 11.67 11.26 -12.22
C ALA A 91 12.02 12.23 -11.08
N CYS A 92 13.29 12.24 -10.68
CA CYS A 92 13.82 13.30 -9.85
C CYS A 92 13.84 14.55 -10.70
N CYS A 93 13.00 15.50 -10.35
CA CYS A 93 13.11 16.85 -10.83
C CYS A 93 14.26 17.58 -10.13
N ALA A 94 15.50 17.18 -10.37
CA ALA A 94 16.63 18.05 -10.11
C ALA A 94 16.70 19.10 -11.23
N ASN A 95 15.78 20.07 -11.23
CA ASN A 95 16.19 21.38 -11.71
C ASN A 95 17.10 21.95 -10.60
N PRO A 96 18.31 22.43 -10.89
CA PRO A 96 19.20 23.05 -9.88
C PRO A 96 18.66 24.37 -9.29
N GLY A 97 17.35 24.60 -9.32
CA GLY A 97 16.65 25.83 -8.90
C GLY A 97 15.63 25.68 -7.77
N GLY A 98 15.54 24.53 -7.07
CA GLY A 98 14.82 24.46 -5.79
C GLY A 98 13.29 24.35 -5.83
N ASP A 99 12.68 24.10 -6.99
CA ASP A 99 11.25 23.79 -7.06
C ASP A 99 11.01 22.30 -6.77
N ASN A 100 10.39 21.99 -5.63
CA ASN A 100 9.88 20.67 -5.27
C ASN A 100 8.81 20.21 -6.29
N ARG A 101 9.23 19.68 -7.46
CA ARG A 101 8.27 19.06 -8.37
C ARG A 101 7.87 17.71 -7.78
N LEU A 102 6.58 17.61 -7.45
CA LEU A 102 5.94 16.38 -7.00
C LEU A 102 6.25 15.29 -8.03
N GLY A 103 7.00 14.26 -7.63
CA GLY A 103 7.68 13.31 -8.52
C GLY A 103 6.78 12.77 -9.63
N LEU A 104 7.10 13.13 -10.86
CA LEU A 104 6.47 12.60 -12.08
C LEU A 104 7.05 11.22 -12.37
N SER A 105 6.70 10.23 -11.56
CA SER A 105 7.18 8.85 -11.74
C SER A 105 6.35 8.08 -12.75
N GLU A 106 6.97 7.11 -13.43
CA GLU A 106 6.25 6.14 -14.27
C GLU A 106 5.24 5.33 -13.44
N ALA A 107 5.52 5.15 -12.14
CA ALA A 107 4.60 4.54 -11.18
C ALA A 107 3.24 5.27 -11.09
N SER A 108 3.19 6.58 -11.37
CA SER A 108 1.96 7.38 -11.41
C SER A 108 1.01 6.98 -12.55
N PHE A 109 1.57 6.49 -13.65
CA PHE A 109 0.83 6.07 -14.85
C PHE A 109 0.60 4.56 -14.91
N PHE A 110 1.34 3.79 -14.11
CA PHE A 110 1.34 2.32 -14.11
C PHE A 110 -0.06 1.71 -14.19
N PHE A 111 -0.93 2.01 -13.22
CA PHE A 111 -2.28 1.43 -13.19
C PHE A 111 -3.21 2.03 -14.24
N SER A 112 -2.98 3.28 -14.61
CA SER A 112 -3.74 3.91 -15.67
C SER A 112 -3.47 3.21 -17.01
N ASP A 113 -2.23 2.79 -17.26
CA ASP A 113 -1.81 2.09 -18.48
C ASP A 113 -2.42 0.68 -18.52
N LEU A 114 -2.41 -0.02 -17.38
CA LEU A 114 -3.12 -1.30 -17.24
C LEU A 114 -4.62 -1.17 -17.52
N HIS A 115 -5.24 -0.06 -17.10
CA HIS A 115 -6.66 0.21 -17.35
C HIS A 115 -6.93 0.46 -18.84
N GLU A 116 -6.14 1.31 -19.48
CA GLU A 116 -6.32 1.64 -20.90
C GLU A 116 -6.09 0.44 -21.81
N ALA A 117 -5.15 -0.44 -21.44
CA ALA A 117 -4.95 -1.71 -22.13
C ALA A 117 -6.03 -2.77 -21.81
N GLY A 118 -6.94 -2.50 -20.87
CA GLY A 118 -8.04 -3.40 -20.52
C GLY A 118 -7.68 -4.57 -19.61
N TYR A 119 -6.52 -4.53 -18.93
CA TYR A 119 -6.10 -5.59 -18.00
C TYR A 119 -6.66 -5.42 -16.58
N ILE A 120 -7.10 -4.21 -16.22
CA ILE A 120 -7.82 -3.93 -14.97
C ILE A 120 -9.09 -3.12 -15.24
N SER A 121 -10.10 -3.30 -14.40
CA SER A 121 -11.39 -2.63 -14.53
C SER A 121 -11.38 -1.21 -13.96
N GLU A 122 -10.56 -1.00 -12.94
CA GLU A 122 -10.47 0.22 -12.16
C GLU A 122 -9.74 1.29 -12.96
N ASN A 123 -10.37 2.46 -13.08
CA ASN A 123 -9.77 3.60 -13.74
C ASN A 123 -9.02 4.47 -12.74
N TYR A 124 -7.70 4.33 -12.73
CA TYR A 124 -6.80 5.20 -11.99
C TYR A 124 -6.29 6.30 -12.91
N VAL A 125 -6.47 7.56 -12.50
CA VAL A 125 -6.16 8.72 -13.35
C VAL A 125 -5.17 9.63 -12.63
N ALA A 126 -4.03 9.85 -13.28
CA ALA A 126 -3.13 10.95 -12.95
C ALA A 126 -3.40 12.10 -13.93
N THR A 127 -3.96 13.21 -13.43
CA THR A 127 -4.21 14.41 -14.23
C THR A 127 -3.03 15.37 -14.08
N PHE A 128 -2.61 16.01 -15.17
CA PHE A 128 -1.54 17.01 -15.16
C PHE A 128 -2.02 18.33 -15.74
N GLY A 129 -1.48 19.42 -15.19
CA GLY A 129 -1.82 20.76 -15.62
C GLY A 129 -0.71 21.74 -15.29
N PRO A 130 -0.60 22.84 -16.06
CA PRO A 130 0.41 23.85 -15.85
C PRO A 130 0.18 24.58 -14.52
N ASN A 131 1.26 24.90 -13.81
CA ASN A 131 1.27 25.92 -12.80
C ASN A 131 1.40 27.31 -13.44
N ASN A 132 1.37 28.35 -12.61
CA ASN A 132 1.48 29.75 -13.05
C ASN A 132 2.80 30.06 -13.80
N ASN A 133 3.80 29.17 -13.70
CA ASN A 133 5.12 29.32 -14.33
C ASN A 133 5.25 28.45 -15.59
N GLY A 134 4.16 27.86 -16.10
CA GLY A 134 4.17 26.99 -17.28
C GLY A 134 4.76 25.60 -17.06
N SER A 135 5.15 25.26 -15.83
CA SER A 135 5.60 23.91 -15.46
C SER A 135 4.39 23.04 -15.15
N TYR A 136 4.33 21.82 -15.68
CA TYR A 136 3.27 20.85 -15.42
C TYR A 136 3.49 20.12 -14.09
N TYR A 137 2.45 20.04 -13.28
CA TYR A 137 2.39 19.27 -12.04
C TYR A 137 1.18 18.35 -12.08
N LEU A 138 1.19 17.32 -11.24
CA LEU A 138 -0.02 16.60 -10.88
C LEU A 138 -1.09 17.65 -10.51
N GLN A 139 -2.34 17.43 -10.93
CA GLN A 139 -3.52 18.19 -10.53
C GLN A 139 -4.48 17.35 -9.67
N PRO A 140 -5.25 17.96 -8.76
CA PRO A 140 -6.23 17.23 -7.96
C PRO A 140 -7.29 16.52 -8.83
N PRO A 141 -7.87 15.40 -8.35
CA PRO A 141 -7.68 14.81 -7.02
C PRO A 141 -6.39 13.99 -6.90
N PHE A 142 -5.54 14.38 -5.95
CA PHE A 142 -4.35 13.64 -5.53
C PHE A 142 -4.77 12.56 -4.54
N GLY A 143 -4.30 11.32 -4.70
CA GLY A 143 -4.59 10.36 -3.67
C GLY A 143 -4.47 8.90 -4.02
N ILE A 144 -4.21 8.14 -2.97
CA ILE A 144 -4.55 6.74 -2.89
C ILE A 144 -6.07 6.65 -3.08
N GLY A 145 -6.49 5.82 -4.03
CA GLY A 145 -7.87 5.72 -4.50
C GLY A 145 -8.17 6.47 -5.80
N SER A 146 -7.41 7.49 -6.18
CA SER A 146 -7.56 8.18 -7.49
C SER A 146 -6.51 7.74 -8.51
N MET A 147 -5.25 7.65 -8.10
CA MET A 147 -4.12 7.27 -8.98
C MET A 147 -3.49 5.92 -8.61
N LEU A 148 -3.64 5.50 -7.36
CA LEU A 148 -3.12 4.22 -6.86
C LEU A 148 -4.24 3.42 -6.20
N PRO A 149 -4.27 2.09 -6.38
CA PRO A 149 -5.19 1.22 -5.66
C PRO A 149 -5.00 1.33 -4.15
N LEU A 150 -6.10 1.30 -3.40
CA LEU A 150 -6.04 1.17 -1.95
C LEU A 150 -5.58 -0.24 -1.56
N VAL A 151 -4.78 -0.30 -0.50
CA VAL A 151 -4.50 -1.53 0.25
C VAL A 151 -5.80 -1.99 0.92
N LYS A 152 -6.17 -3.26 0.72
CA LYS A 152 -7.36 -3.90 1.30
C LYS A 152 -7.12 -4.44 2.72
N LEU A 153 -5.89 -4.37 3.22
CA LEU A 153 -5.54 -4.61 4.62
C LEU A 153 -6.06 -3.48 5.53
N SER A 154 -5.90 -3.63 6.85
CA SER A 154 -6.55 -2.79 7.85
C SER A 154 -6.33 -1.27 7.68
N GLY A 155 -7.39 -0.55 7.27
CA GLY A 155 -7.91 0.62 7.98
C GLY A 155 -7.31 2.01 7.78
N ALA A 156 -6.16 2.18 7.14
CA ALA A 156 -5.59 3.52 6.98
C ALA A 156 -4.97 3.70 5.60
N GLY A 157 -5.73 4.32 4.70
CA GLY A 157 -5.27 5.22 3.62
C GLY A 157 -4.13 4.83 2.70
N ALA A 158 -3.56 3.62 2.83
CA ALA A 158 -2.35 3.15 2.17
C ALA A 158 -2.63 2.63 0.77
N GLY A 159 -1.63 2.78 -0.09
CA GLY A 159 -1.71 2.51 -1.51
C GLY A 159 -0.83 1.34 -1.88
N VAL A 160 -1.19 0.66 -2.95
CA VAL A 160 -0.29 -0.26 -3.62
C VAL A 160 0.55 0.58 -4.58
N ILE A 161 1.82 0.79 -4.24
CA ILE A 161 2.74 1.60 -5.04
C ILE A 161 3.65 0.64 -5.82
N PRO A 162 3.68 0.70 -7.16
CA PRO A 162 4.58 -0.11 -7.96
C PRO A 162 5.96 0.54 -7.93
N VAL A 163 6.97 -0.25 -7.63
CA VAL A 163 8.36 0.20 -7.50
C VAL A 163 9.27 -0.79 -8.23
N SER A 164 10.42 -0.36 -8.73
CA SER A 164 11.41 -1.29 -9.27
C SER A 164 12.81 -1.05 -8.71
N ASN A 165 13.61 -2.11 -8.64
CA ASN A 165 15.04 -1.97 -8.37
C ASN A 165 15.82 -1.61 -9.64
N GLY A 166 17.14 -1.41 -9.51
CA GLY A 166 18.02 -1.13 -10.64
C GLY A 166 18.14 -2.25 -11.69
N SER A 167 17.58 -3.44 -11.46
CA SER A 167 17.51 -4.53 -12.43
C SER A 167 16.15 -4.65 -13.14
N GLY A 168 15.18 -3.77 -12.85
CA GLY A 168 13.83 -3.82 -13.43
C GLY A 168 12.88 -4.80 -12.74
N GLN A 169 13.29 -5.43 -11.63
CA GLN A 169 12.39 -6.26 -10.84
C GLN A 169 11.35 -5.37 -10.17
N ILE A 170 10.07 -5.70 -10.37
CA ILE A 170 8.94 -4.96 -9.79
C ILE A 170 8.64 -5.46 -8.38
N PHE A 171 8.24 -4.54 -7.51
CA PHE A 171 7.73 -4.80 -6.17
C PHE A 171 6.45 -3.97 -5.93
N TRP A 172 5.52 -4.54 -5.16
CA TRP A 172 4.36 -3.87 -4.63
C TRP A 172 4.67 -3.35 -3.23
N PHE A 173 4.81 -2.05 -3.13
CA PHE A 173 5.03 -1.40 -1.85
C PHE A 173 3.71 -0.98 -1.22
N LEU A 174 3.37 -1.57 -0.09
CA LEU A 174 2.17 -1.27 0.69
C LEU A 174 2.53 -0.22 1.74
N ALA A 175 2.33 1.05 1.38
CA ALA A 175 2.67 2.20 2.21
C ALA A 175 1.74 3.39 1.91
N GLN A 176 1.81 4.43 2.74
CA GLN A 176 1.18 5.72 2.43
C GLN A 176 2.27 6.78 2.27
N PRO A 177 2.17 7.64 1.24
CA PRO A 177 3.03 8.82 1.15
C PRO A 177 2.65 9.83 2.24
N ASN A 178 3.64 10.54 2.79
CA ASN A 178 3.40 11.77 3.54
C ASN A 178 3.00 12.86 2.56
N GLN A 179 2.16 13.77 3.03
CA GLN A 179 1.68 14.91 2.25
C GLN A 179 2.81 15.89 1.90
N PRO A 180 2.74 16.59 0.75
CA PRO A 180 1.90 16.30 -0.42
C PRO A 180 2.46 15.11 -1.22
N PHE A 181 1.54 14.35 -1.82
CA PHE A 181 1.77 13.10 -2.57
C PHE A 181 3.06 13.13 -3.42
N ASP A 182 4.12 12.53 -2.87
CA ASP A 182 5.42 12.43 -3.52
C ASP A 182 5.78 10.95 -3.72
N PHE A 183 6.07 10.57 -4.96
CA PHE A 183 6.53 9.23 -5.33
C PHE A 183 8.02 9.02 -4.99
N ASN A 184 8.70 10.05 -4.47
CA ASN A 184 9.99 9.89 -3.82
C ASN A 184 9.83 9.13 -2.48
N TYR A 185 10.46 7.94 -2.36
CA TYR A 185 10.39 7.11 -1.15
C TYR A 185 10.80 7.81 0.15
N GLN A 186 11.57 8.90 0.03
CA GLN A 186 12.00 9.76 1.14
C GLN A 186 10.85 10.44 1.88
N TYR A 187 9.64 10.47 1.30
CA TYR A 187 8.46 11.07 1.91
C TYR A 187 7.43 10.06 2.41
N TYR A 188 7.72 8.78 2.46
CA TYR A 188 6.78 7.81 3.05
C TYR A 188 7.15 7.68 4.53
N GLY A 189 6.35 8.24 5.44
CA GLY A 189 6.70 8.28 6.87
C GLY A 189 5.62 7.77 7.80
N GLY A 190 4.55 7.17 7.28
CA GLY A 190 3.59 6.45 8.10
C GLY A 190 3.79 4.94 8.01
N ASN A 191 3.45 4.27 9.11
CA ASN A 191 3.31 2.83 9.15
C ASN A 191 1.82 2.48 9.08
N TYR A 192 1.45 1.48 8.27
CA TYR A 192 0.04 1.27 7.89
C TYR A 192 -0.49 -0.13 8.10
N VAL A 193 0.40 -1.11 8.15
CA VAL A 193 0.02 -2.48 8.44
C VAL A 193 0.35 -2.81 9.88
N LYS A 194 -0.59 -3.46 10.57
CA LYS A 194 -0.33 -4.02 11.90
C LYS A 194 0.63 -5.21 11.75
N PRO A 195 1.58 -5.40 12.69
CA PRO A 195 2.49 -6.55 12.62
C PRO A 195 1.78 -7.90 12.49
N ILE A 196 0.62 -8.07 13.16
CA ILE A 196 -0.17 -9.30 13.06
C ILE A 196 -0.81 -9.51 11.68
N ASP A 197 -1.29 -8.45 11.04
CA ASP A 197 -1.86 -8.52 9.69
C ASP A 197 -0.75 -8.71 8.65
N ALA A 198 0.42 -8.11 8.88
CA ALA A 198 1.62 -8.30 8.05
C ALA A 198 2.12 -9.74 8.11
N ALA A 199 2.28 -10.30 9.31
CA ALA A 199 2.68 -11.69 9.51
C ALA A 199 1.69 -12.68 8.86
N ALA A 200 0.40 -12.38 8.93
CA ALA A 200 -0.63 -13.22 8.33
C ALA A 200 -0.68 -13.12 6.80
N LEU A 201 -0.37 -11.95 6.23
CA LEU A 201 -0.18 -11.80 4.78
C LEU A 201 1.05 -12.59 4.31
N ASP A 202 2.18 -12.40 4.98
CA ASP A 202 3.45 -13.06 4.68
C ASP A 202 3.30 -14.58 4.77
N SER A 203 2.83 -15.11 5.90
CA SER A 203 2.60 -16.57 6.08
C SER A 203 1.62 -17.17 5.05
N LYS A 204 0.80 -16.35 4.39
CA LYS A 204 -0.17 -16.80 3.39
C LYS A 204 0.43 -16.85 1.98
N MET A 205 1.43 -16.03 1.70
CA MET A 205 2.02 -15.86 0.38
C MET A 205 3.47 -16.36 0.29
N ASP A 206 4.16 -16.50 1.43
CA ASP A 206 5.59 -16.78 1.51
C ASP A 206 5.98 -17.54 2.81
N ASP A 207 6.98 -17.09 3.58
CA ASP A 207 7.61 -17.86 4.67
C ASP A 207 7.21 -17.39 6.09
N GLY A 208 6.53 -16.26 6.21
CA GLY A 208 6.08 -15.72 7.50
C GLY A 208 7.18 -15.04 8.32
N LEU A 209 8.36 -14.81 7.73
CA LEU A 209 9.48 -14.12 8.35
C LEU A 209 9.66 -12.71 7.75
N PRO A 210 9.70 -11.66 8.58
CA PRO A 210 9.67 -10.29 8.09
C PRO A 210 10.93 -9.84 7.33
N THR A 211 12.01 -10.62 7.35
CA THR A 211 13.31 -10.25 6.77
C THR A 211 13.78 -11.18 5.66
N SER A 212 12.98 -12.14 5.22
CA SER A 212 13.36 -13.09 4.17
C SER A 212 12.26 -13.28 3.14
N GLY A 213 12.61 -13.94 2.04
CA GLY A 213 11.65 -14.29 1.00
C GLY A 213 11.27 -13.15 0.05
N ASN A 214 10.10 -13.31 -0.56
CA ASN A 214 9.44 -12.39 -1.47
C ASN A 214 8.59 -11.34 -0.74
N ILE A 215 8.28 -11.54 0.54
CA ILE A 215 7.53 -10.56 1.34
C ILE A 215 8.37 -10.16 2.54
N ILE A 216 8.75 -8.88 2.59
CA ILE A 216 9.50 -8.35 3.72
C ILE A 216 8.77 -7.18 4.36
N ALA A 217 8.92 -7.06 5.67
CA ALA A 217 8.55 -5.86 6.38
C ALA A 217 9.70 -4.87 6.34
N VAL A 218 9.40 -3.63 5.99
CA VAL A 218 10.42 -2.60 5.83
C VAL A 218 10.09 -1.42 6.73
N ASN A 219 11.14 -0.86 7.35
CA ASN A 219 11.04 0.43 7.99
C ASN A 219 11.49 1.49 6.97
N ILE A 220 10.70 2.54 6.82
CA ILE A 220 11.07 3.69 6.02
C ILE A 220 11.69 4.69 7.00
N ALA A 221 13.00 4.57 7.23
CA ALA A 221 13.72 5.69 7.81
C ALA A 221 13.68 6.85 6.78
N PRO A 222 13.46 8.10 7.18
CA PRO A 222 13.68 9.25 6.32
C PRO A 222 15.19 9.34 6.05
N GLY A 223 15.64 8.63 5.01
CA GLY A 223 17.04 8.45 4.66
C GLY A 223 17.27 8.86 3.22
N ILE A 224 17.80 10.08 3.09
CA ILE A 224 18.29 10.77 1.89
C ILE A 224 18.84 9.81 0.82
N ALA A 225 18.22 9.77 -0.35
CA ALA A 225 18.93 9.47 -1.59
C ALA A 225 19.36 10.81 -2.22
N SER A 226 20.63 10.87 -2.59
CA SER A 226 21.19 11.90 -3.45
C SER A 226 20.36 12.04 -4.73
N ALA A 227 20.22 13.27 -5.22
CA ALA A 227 19.45 13.67 -6.39
C ALA A 227 20.00 13.14 -7.75
N ASP A 228 20.65 11.96 -7.75
CA ASP A 228 21.53 11.49 -8.83
C ASP A 228 21.40 9.98 -9.11
N SER A 229 20.32 9.34 -8.66
CA SER A 229 20.05 7.93 -8.97
C SER A 229 18.68 7.78 -9.63
N ASP A 230 18.67 7.31 -10.88
CA ASP A 230 17.48 6.98 -11.69
C ASP A 230 16.53 5.98 -10.98
N TYR A 231 17.04 5.27 -9.96
CA TYR A 231 16.27 4.38 -9.08
C TYR A 231 16.66 4.59 -7.63
N LEU A 232 15.66 4.67 -6.75
CA LEU A 232 15.87 4.69 -5.31
C LEU A 232 16.18 3.27 -4.80
N PRO A 233 17.15 3.08 -3.89
CA PRO A 233 17.39 1.78 -3.27
C PRO A 233 16.13 1.33 -2.53
N LEU A 234 15.73 0.08 -2.75
CA LEU A 234 14.53 -0.46 -2.10
C LEU A 234 14.68 -0.42 -0.58
N PRO A 235 13.60 -0.13 0.16
CA PRO A 235 13.59 -0.26 1.61
C PRO A 235 14.00 -1.69 2.00
N VAL A 236 14.82 -1.80 3.04
CA VAL A 236 15.27 -3.09 3.58
C VAL A 236 14.60 -3.36 4.91
N ALA A 237 14.50 -4.64 5.26
CA ALA A 237 13.99 -5.03 6.56
C ALA A 237 14.94 -4.62 7.68
N ALA A 238 14.40 -4.06 8.76
CA ALA A 238 15.18 -3.58 9.90
C ALA A 238 14.51 -4.01 11.21
N ASP A 239 15.24 -4.74 12.05
CA ASP A 239 14.82 -5.07 13.41
C ASP A 239 15.06 -3.87 14.33
N ASP A 240 14.03 -3.06 14.49
CA ASP A 240 14.04 -1.80 15.23
C ASP A 240 13.18 -1.83 16.50
N GLY A 241 12.61 -3.01 16.83
CA GLY A 241 11.66 -3.19 17.92
C GLY A 241 10.24 -2.68 17.62
N THR A 242 9.97 -2.14 16.43
CA THR A 242 8.63 -1.69 16.02
C THR A 242 7.89 -2.80 15.28
N CYS A 243 7.88 -2.83 13.95
CA CYS A 243 7.29 -3.89 13.16
C CYS A 243 7.98 -5.24 13.39
N ILE A 244 9.30 -5.19 13.53
CA ILE A 244 10.17 -6.36 13.69
C ILE A 244 10.76 -6.30 15.09
N SER A 245 10.75 -7.42 15.80
CA SER A 245 11.40 -7.59 17.08
C SER A 245 11.97 -9.00 17.20
N GLY A 246 13.29 -9.11 17.35
CA GLY A 246 13.99 -10.40 17.48
C GLY A 246 13.88 -11.26 16.22
N GLY A 247 13.95 -10.62 15.04
CA GLY A 247 13.83 -11.27 13.73
C GLY A 247 12.42 -11.79 13.39
N LYS A 248 11.39 -11.38 14.14
CA LYS A 248 9.99 -11.77 13.90
C LYS A 248 9.08 -10.55 13.89
N TYR A 249 7.89 -10.70 13.31
CA TYR A 249 6.85 -9.68 13.43
C TYR A 249 6.50 -9.47 14.91
N ASN A 250 6.48 -8.20 15.33
CA ASN A 250 6.14 -7.82 16.70
C ASN A 250 4.62 -7.86 16.93
N SER A 251 4.08 -9.06 17.10
CA SER A 251 2.64 -9.27 17.29
C SER A 251 2.07 -8.68 18.59
N SER A 252 2.91 -8.11 19.46
CA SER A 252 2.47 -7.43 20.68
C SER A 252 1.89 -6.04 20.42
N LEU A 253 2.23 -5.43 19.28
CA LEU A 253 1.76 -4.10 18.90
C LEU A 253 0.43 -4.19 18.15
N SER A 254 -0.58 -3.47 18.65
CA SER A 254 -1.91 -3.40 18.05
C SER A 254 -2.10 -2.21 17.09
N SER A 255 -1.15 -1.28 17.07
CA SER A 255 -1.10 -0.15 16.14
C SER A 255 -0.41 -0.54 14.82
N PRO A 256 -0.73 0.15 13.72
CA PRO A 256 0.03 0.05 12.48
C PRO A 256 1.50 0.45 12.69
N GLN A 257 2.44 -0.46 12.43
CA GLN A 257 3.89 -0.24 12.62
C GLN A 257 4.72 -0.75 11.44
N CYS A 258 4.10 -1.39 10.46
CA CYS A 258 4.76 -2.00 9.31
C CYS A 258 4.42 -1.28 8.00
N ASN A 259 5.40 -1.20 7.12
CA ASN A 259 5.21 -1.15 5.68
C ASN A 259 5.68 -2.49 5.09
N ILE A 260 5.08 -2.90 3.98
CA ILE A 260 5.36 -4.22 3.39
C ILE A 260 5.84 -4.01 1.97
N LEU A 261 6.95 -4.65 1.63
CA LEU A 261 7.43 -4.75 0.26
C LEU A 261 7.22 -6.18 -0.22
N VAL A 262 6.44 -6.33 -1.29
CA VAL A 262 6.14 -7.63 -1.90
C VAL A 262 6.80 -7.69 -3.26
N LYS A 263 7.70 -8.64 -3.49
CA LYS A 263 8.27 -8.90 -4.81
C LYS A 263 7.17 -9.37 -5.77
N ALA A 264 7.02 -8.70 -6.91
CA ALA A 264 6.05 -9.08 -7.92
C ALA A 264 6.53 -10.36 -8.64
N SER A 265 5.60 -11.26 -8.97
CA SER A 265 5.92 -12.55 -9.62
C SER A 265 6.15 -12.41 -11.13
N VAL A 266 6.63 -11.25 -11.59
CA VAL A 266 6.86 -10.93 -13.00
C VAL A 266 8.19 -11.56 -13.44
N TYR A 267 8.15 -12.33 -14.54
CA TYR A 267 9.26 -13.14 -15.05
C TYR A 267 10.18 -12.35 -16.00
#